data_AF-A0A939M1C9-F1
#
_entry.id   AF-A0A939M1C9-F1
#
_cell.length_a   1.000
_cell.length_b   1.000
_cell.length_c   1.000
_cell.angle_alpha   90.00
_cell.angle_beta   90.00
_cell.angle_gamma   90.00
#
_symmetry.space_group_name_H-M   'P 1'
#
loop_
_entity.id
_entity.type
_entity.pdbx_description
1 polymer ?
#
loop_
_entity_poly.entity_id
_entity_poly.type
_entity_poly.pdbx_seq_one_letter_code
_entity_poly.pdbx_strand_id
1 'polypeptide(L)'
;MTLDPNKLYEPPIIALDAPDPRAGLDCVPMAKGDFAKFSNSLLSFSVSEIMQTMQLVKTDTESNGKLDTQLRYQFSTHMGLVKAIAELATEIRTLVLLGRDRRHDLEMRLRALVEDTTKALNRRIEALEARPVFEDAGVWAQDRGYKHGHGVTHGGSYFIAQRDTQPGEKPGDADSGFRLAVKRGRDAR
;
A
#
# COMPACT_ATOMS: atom_id res chain seq x y z
N MET A 1 35.47 -22.13 0.99
CA MET A 1 34.51 -21.00 0.87
C MET A 1 33.16 -21.49 1.36
N THR A 2 32.88 -21.25 2.64
CA THR A 2 31.63 -21.64 3.31
C THR A 2 30.59 -20.56 3.07
N LEU A 3 29.51 -20.89 2.36
CA LEU A 3 28.36 -20.02 2.15
C LEU A 3 27.45 -20.15 3.37
N ASP A 4 27.14 -19.01 3.99
CA ASP A 4 26.25 -18.90 5.15
C ASP A 4 24.78 -19.01 4.68
N PRO A 5 24.01 -20.02 5.14
CA PRO A 5 22.63 -20.24 4.71
C PRO A 5 21.64 -19.18 5.24
N ASN A 6 22.05 -18.30 6.17
CA ASN A 6 21.20 -17.23 6.69
C ASN A 6 21.38 -15.87 5.98
N LYS A 7 22.21 -15.81 4.93
CA LYS A 7 22.37 -14.59 4.13
C LYS A 7 21.27 -14.53 3.08
N LEU A 8 20.12 -13.94 3.46
CA LEU A 8 19.08 -13.53 2.51
C LEU A 8 19.74 -12.72 1.38
N TYR A 9 19.54 -13.19 0.15
CA TYR A 9 19.97 -12.48 -1.05
C TYR A 9 19.19 -11.16 -1.13
N GLU A 10 19.82 -10.06 -0.71
CA GLU A 10 19.35 -8.72 -1.02
C GLU A 10 19.78 -8.43 -2.47
N PRO A 11 18.84 -8.37 -3.44
CA PRO A 11 19.21 -7.95 -4.78
C PRO A 11 19.76 -6.52 -4.71
N PRO A 12 20.78 -6.18 -5.52
CA PRO A 12 21.23 -4.81 -5.61
C PRO A 12 20.05 -3.95 -6.03
N ILE A 13 19.62 -3.05 -5.14
CA ILE A 13 18.67 -1.99 -5.47
C ILE A 13 19.39 -1.14 -6.51
N ILE A 14 19.09 -1.40 -7.79
CA ILE A 14 19.41 -0.47 -8.87
C ILE A 14 18.56 0.75 -8.56
N ALA A 15 19.17 1.75 -7.92
CA ALA A 15 18.62 3.08 -7.83
C ALA A 15 18.51 3.61 -9.26
N LEU A 16 17.37 3.33 -9.89
CA LEU A 16 16.89 4.12 -11.00
C LEU A 16 16.61 5.49 -10.40
N ASP A 17 17.58 6.39 -10.52
CA ASP A 17 17.43 7.83 -10.40
C ASP A 17 16.46 8.31 -11.50
N ALA A 18 15.19 7.92 -11.37
CA ALA A 18 14.12 8.59 -12.05
C ALA A 18 13.96 9.93 -11.34
N PRO A 19 14.13 11.08 -12.03
CA PRO A 19 13.86 12.37 -11.42
C PRO A 19 12.42 12.36 -10.91
N ASP A 20 12.24 12.59 -9.61
CA ASP A 20 10.92 12.68 -9.00
C ASP A 20 10.12 13.74 -9.77
N PRO A 21 8.99 13.40 -10.42
CA PRO A 21 8.16 14.38 -11.11
C PRO A 21 7.56 15.43 -10.17
N ARG A 22 7.78 15.31 -8.86
CA ARG A 22 7.38 16.28 -7.82
C ARG A 22 8.47 17.30 -7.49
N ALA A 23 9.70 17.16 -8.01
CA ALA A 23 10.83 18.05 -7.66
C ALA A 23 10.69 19.51 -8.14
N GLY A 24 9.64 19.85 -8.88
CA GLY A 24 9.33 21.23 -9.31
C GLY A 24 8.01 21.78 -8.76
N LEU A 25 7.28 21.01 -7.96
CA LEU A 25 6.05 21.44 -7.32
C LEU A 25 6.24 21.30 -5.82
N ASP A 26 6.92 22.28 -5.23
CA ASP A 26 6.85 22.57 -3.79
C ASP A 26 5.43 23.04 -3.45
N CYS A 27 4.47 22.13 -3.57
CA CYS A 27 3.20 22.21 -2.89
C CYS A 27 3.53 21.95 -1.42
N VAL A 28 3.89 23.00 -0.68
CA VAL A 28 3.94 22.97 0.79
C VAL A 28 2.68 22.25 1.25
N PRO A 29 2.79 21.08 1.92
CA PRO A 29 1.61 20.38 2.39
C PRO A 29 1.01 21.26 3.49
N MET A 30 0.04 22.10 3.13
CA MET A 30 -0.78 22.79 4.11
C MET A 30 -1.39 21.73 5.03
N ALA A 31 -1.13 21.83 6.33
CA ALA A 31 -1.69 20.90 7.29
C ALA A 31 -3.23 20.90 7.12
N LYS A 32 -3.89 19.77 7.43
CA LYS A 32 -5.33 19.58 7.21
C LYS A 32 -6.22 20.73 7.73
N GLY A 33 -5.74 21.52 8.69
CA GLY A 33 -6.41 22.71 9.23
C GLY A 33 -6.07 24.05 8.56
N ASP A 34 -4.96 24.18 7.84
CA ASP A 34 -4.48 25.47 7.34
C ASP A 34 -5.19 25.92 6.07
N PHE A 35 -5.62 24.98 5.22
CA PHE A 35 -6.48 25.31 4.09
C PHE A 35 -7.90 25.71 4.53
N ALA A 36 -8.43 25.07 5.59
CA ALA A 36 -9.72 25.46 6.17
C ALA A 36 -9.66 26.85 6.80
N LYS A 37 -8.55 27.18 7.48
CA LYS A 37 -8.27 28.52 7.99
C LYS A 37 -8.10 29.55 6.87
N PHE A 38 -7.36 29.22 5.81
CA PHE A 38 -7.16 30.10 4.66
C PHE A 38 -8.46 30.35 3.89
N SER A 39 -9.24 29.30 3.64
CA SER A 39 -10.56 29.39 3.00
C SER A 39 -11.55 30.19 3.85
N ASN A 40 -11.62 29.95 5.16
CA ASN A 40 -12.46 30.74 6.05
C ASN A 40 -11.97 32.20 6.16
N SER A 41 -10.65 32.42 6.14
CA SER A 41 -10.05 33.75 6.18
C SER A 41 -10.34 34.54 4.91
N LEU A 42 -10.27 33.93 3.72
CA LEU A 42 -10.63 34.57 2.45
C LEU A 42 -12.12 34.92 2.39
N LEU A 43 -13.00 34.04 2.88
CA LEU A 43 -14.43 34.29 2.93
C LEU A 43 -14.79 35.36 3.98
N SER A 44 -14.17 35.35 5.17
CA SER A 44 -14.40 36.36 6.20
C SER A 44 -13.85 37.73 5.79
N PHE A 45 -12.71 37.74 5.10
CA PHE A 45 -12.09 38.97 4.59
C PHE A 45 -12.96 39.59 3.50
N SER A 46 -13.39 38.80 2.51
CA SER A 46 -14.27 39.27 1.44
C SER A 46 -15.61 39.78 1.97
N VAL A 47 -16.31 39.02 2.82
CA VAL A 47 -17.63 39.43 3.34
C VAL A 47 -17.53 40.66 4.24
N SER A 48 -16.48 40.75 5.08
CA SER A 48 -16.29 41.91 5.96
C SER A 48 -15.98 43.19 5.17
N GLU A 49 -15.11 43.13 4.17
CA GLU A 49 -14.79 44.28 3.31
C GLU A 49 -15.98 44.72 2.46
N ILE A 50 -16.78 43.76 1.97
CA ILE A 50 -18.05 44.05 1.28
C ILE A 50 -19.03 44.75 2.23
N MET A 51 -19.18 44.27 3.47
CA MET A 51 -20.09 44.89 4.44
C MET A 51 -19.62 46.28 4.88
N GLN A 52 -18.31 46.49 5.00
CA GLN A 52 -17.71 47.77 5.37
C GLN A 52 -17.83 48.80 4.24
N THR A 53 -17.62 48.40 2.99
CA THR A 53 -17.87 49.25 1.81
C THR A 53 -19.36 49.55 1.63
N MET A 54 -20.25 48.59 1.89
CA MET A 54 -21.70 48.83 1.91
C MET A 54 -22.12 49.85 2.98
N GLN A 55 -21.52 49.80 4.18
CA GLN A 55 -21.80 50.78 5.23
C GLN A 55 -21.33 52.19 4.85
N LEU A 56 -20.12 52.32 4.28
CA LEU A 56 -19.59 53.60 3.81
C LEU A 56 -20.43 54.24 2.70
N VAL A 57 -20.89 53.43 1.73
CA VAL A 57 -21.74 53.93 0.63
C VAL A 57 -23.12 54.34 1.15
N LYS A 58 -23.67 53.61 2.12
CA LYS A 58 -24.97 53.92 2.72
C LYS A 58 -24.94 55.26 3.46
N THR A 59 -23.87 55.54 4.21
CA THR A 59 -23.68 56.81 4.92
C THR A 59 -23.47 58.00 3.99
N ASP A 60 -22.87 57.79 2.82
CA ASP A 60 -22.71 58.84 1.79
C ASP A 60 -24.00 59.13 1.02
N THR A 61 -24.85 58.12 0.78
CA THR A 61 -26.18 58.33 0.16
C THR A 61 -27.15 59.12 1.02
N GLU A 62 -27.09 58.97 2.34
CA GLU A 62 -27.98 59.67 3.28
C GLU A 62 -27.59 61.14 3.48
N SER A 63 -26.30 61.47 3.28
CA SER A 63 -25.78 62.83 3.50
C SER A 63 -25.83 63.75 2.27
N ASN A 64 -25.78 63.22 1.04
CA ASN A 64 -25.57 64.05 -0.16
C ASN A 64 -26.68 64.05 -1.23
N GLY A 65 -27.80 63.33 -1.06
CA GLY A 65 -29.06 63.51 -1.82
C GLY A 65 -29.05 63.32 -3.35
N LYS A 66 -27.88 63.27 -4.01
CA LYS A 66 -27.67 63.07 -5.45
C LYS A 66 -26.38 62.28 -5.65
N LEU A 67 -26.42 60.98 -5.34
CA LEU A 67 -25.39 60.09 -5.87
C LEU A 67 -25.57 59.99 -7.38
N ASP A 68 -24.52 60.33 -8.11
CA ASP A 68 -24.42 60.28 -9.56
C ASP A 68 -24.86 58.89 -10.09
N THR A 69 -25.70 58.88 -11.13
CA THR A 69 -26.26 57.65 -11.73
C THR A 69 -25.15 56.70 -12.18
N GLN A 70 -24.00 57.27 -12.56
CA GLN A 70 -22.81 56.54 -12.96
C GLN A 70 -22.18 55.74 -11.80
N LEU A 71 -22.13 56.29 -10.58
CA LEU A 71 -21.67 55.58 -9.40
C LEU A 71 -22.58 54.39 -9.08
N ARG A 72 -23.91 54.57 -9.17
CA ARG A 72 -24.89 53.50 -8.90
C ARG A 72 -24.73 52.34 -9.87
N TYR A 73 -24.50 52.62 -11.15
CA TYR A 73 -24.25 51.60 -12.15
C TYR A 73 -22.94 50.83 -11.87
N GLN A 74 -21.86 51.54 -11.55
CA GLN A 74 -20.59 50.91 -11.17
C GLN A 74 -20.76 50.00 -9.93
N PHE A 75 -21.41 50.49 -8.86
CA PHE A 75 -21.68 49.67 -7.68
C PHE A 75 -22.55 48.44 -8.01
N SER A 76 -23.57 48.59 -8.84
CA SER A 76 -24.41 47.47 -9.27
C SER A 76 -23.59 46.40 -10.03
N THR A 77 -22.71 46.82 -10.95
CA THR A 77 -21.84 45.89 -11.68
C THR A 77 -20.81 45.20 -10.78
N HIS A 78 -20.19 45.93 -9.85
CA HIS A 78 -19.27 45.34 -8.88
C HIS A 78 -19.98 44.35 -7.95
N MET A 79 -21.20 44.64 -7.51
CA MET A 79 -21.99 43.72 -6.70
C MET A 79 -22.40 42.46 -7.48
N GLY A 80 -22.70 42.60 -8.77
CA GLY A 80 -22.94 41.46 -9.66
C GLY A 80 -21.72 40.55 -9.76
N LEU A 81 -20.53 41.13 -9.93
CA LEU A 81 -19.26 40.40 -9.96
C LEU A 81 -18.95 39.71 -8.63
N VAL A 82 -19.12 40.41 -7.51
CA VAL A 82 -18.91 39.86 -6.17
C VAL A 82 -19.82 38.67 -5.91
N LYS A 83 -21.10 38.75 -6.29
CA LYS A 83 -22.05 37.65 -6.15
C LYS A 83 -21.63 36.44 -6.99
N ALA A 84 -21.24 36.65 -8.25
CA ALA A 84 -20.77 35.59 -9.13
C ALA A 84 -19.51 34.91 -8.59
N ILE A 85 -18.57 35.68 -8.04
CA ILE A 85 -17.34 35.14 -7.42
C ILE A 85 -17.69 34.29 -6.19
N ALA A 86 -18.63 34.74 -5.36
CA ALA A 86 -19.06 33.99 -4.18
C ALA A 86 -19.74 32.66 -4.56
N GLU A 87 -20.61 32.66 -5.57
CA GLU A 87 -21.24 31.45 -6.11
C GLU A 87 -20.19 30.46 -6.62
N LEU A 88 -19.25 30.91 -7.46
CA LEU A 88 -18.16 30.08 -7.97
C LEU A 88 -17.28 29.51 -6.84
N ALA A 89 -16.99 30.30 -5.80
CA ALA A 89 -16.21 29.84 -4.65
C ALA A 89 -16.93 28.72 -3.87
N THR A 90 -18.26 28.80 -3.74
CA THR A 90 -19.05 27.72 -3.13
C THR A 90 -19.05 26.45 -3.97
N GLU A 91 -19.17 26.57 -5.30
CA GLU A 91 -19.10 25.41 -6.21
C GLU A 91 -17.73 24.73 -6.14
N ILE A 92 -16.64 25.49 -6.22
CA ILE A 92 -15.27 24.96 -6.09
C ILE A 92 -15.11 24.22 -4.76
N ARG A 93 -15.64 24.77 -3.65
CA ARG A 93 -15.59 24.11 -2.34
C ARG A 93 -16.30 22.75 -2.36
N THR A 94 -17.50 22.69 -2.92
CA THR A 94 -18.24 21.41 -3.00
C THR A 94 -17.49 20.38 -3.83
N LEU A 95 -16.88 20.79 -4.96
CA LEU A 95 -16.07 19.92 -5.79
C LEU A 95 -14.81 19.41 -5.06
N VAL A 96 -14.13 20.27 -4.31
CA VAL A 96 -12.95 19.89 -3.51
C VAL A 96 -13.32 18.91 -2.40
N LEU A 97 -14.43 19.12 -1.70
CA LEU A 97 -14.92 18.20 -0.66
C LEU A 97 -15.30 16.85 -1.25
N LEU A 98 -16.08 16.84 -2.34
CA LEU A 98 -16.44 15.61 -3.05
C LEU A 98 -15.21 14.85 -3.58
N GLY A 99 -14.17 15.58 -4.03
CA GLY A 99 -12.89 15.01 -4.43
C GLY A 99 -12.08 14.45 -3.25
N ARG A 100 -12.23 15.01 -2.05
CA ARG A 100 -11.60 14.48 -0.83
C ARG A 100 -12.27 13.20 -0.37
N ASP A 101 -13.60 13.16 -0.36
CA ASP A 101 -14.36 12.00 0.08
C ASP A 101 -14.13 10.81 -0.84
N ARG A 102 -14.14 11.04 -2.17
CA ARG A 102 -13.81 10.00 -3.15
C ARG A 102 -12.38 9.47 -3.00
N ARG A 103 -11.41 10.34 -2.74
CA ARG A 103 -10.02 9.90 -2.48
C ARG A 103 -9.94 9.04 -1.23
N HIS A 104 -10.61 9.45 -0.16
CA HIS A 104 -10.60 8.69 1.09
C HIS A 104 -11.27 7.32 0.94
N ASP A 105 -12.41 7.25 0.24
CA ASP A 105 -13.09 5.97 -0.06
C ASP A 105 -12.19 5.04 -0.90
N LEU A 106 -11.51 5.57 -1.92
CA LEU A 106 -10.55 4.81 -2.72
C LEU A 106 -9.37 4.29 -1.89
N GLU A 107 -8.80 5.13 -1.02
CA GLU A 107 -7.72 4.72 -0.11
C GLU A 107 -8.15 3.60 0.82
N MET A 108 -9.37 3.68 1.38
CA MET A 108 -9.91 2.65 2.26
C MET A 108 -10.13 1.33 1.52
N ARG A 109 -10.71 1.38 0.32
CA ARG A 109 -10.90 0.18 -0.52
C ARG A 109 -9.58 -0.45 -0.94
N LEU A 110 -8.59 0.37 -1.31
CA LEU A 110 -7.26 -0.11 -1.69
C LEU A 110 -6.57 -0.79 -0.52
N ARG A 111 -6.63 -0.20 0.68
CA ARG A 111 -6.06 -0.81 1.89
C ARG A 111 -6.72 -2.14 2.22
N ALA A 112 -8.05 -2.21 2.19
CA ALA A 112 -8.78 -3.44 2.42
C ALA A 112 -8.39 -4.53 1.41
N LEU A 113 -8.33 -4.19 0.12
CA LEU A 113 -7.93 -5.13 -0.92
C LEU A 113 -6.50 -5.66 -0.72
N VAL A 114 -5.55 -4.79 -0.37
CA VAL A 114 -4.16 -5.18 -0.10
C VAL A 114 -4.08 -6.09 1.13
N GLU A 115 -4.84 -5.79 2.19
CA GLU A 115 -4.88 -6.62 3.38
C GLU A 115 -5.46 -8.01 3.09
N ASP A 116 -6.57 -8.08 2.36
CA ASP A 116 -7.22 -9.33 1.98
C ASP A 116 -6.34 -10.18 1.08
N THR A 117 -5.70 -9.57 0.08
CA THR A 117 -4.78 -10.28 -0.82
C THR A 117 -3.54 -10.77 -0.10
N THR A 118 -2.96 -9.97 0.80
CA THR A 118 -1.81 -10.38 1.62
C THR A 118 -2.16 -11.56 2.51
N LYS A 119 -3.32 -11.53 3.18
CA LYS A 119 -3.79 -12.65 4.01
C LYS A 119 -4.02 -13.91 3.19
N ALA A 120 -4.64 -13.78 2.02
CA ALA A 120 -4.89 -14.92 1.14
C ALA A 120 -3.58 -15.56 0.64
N LEU A 121 -2.58 -14.73 0.29
CA LEU A 121 -1.27 -15.21 -0.14
C LEU A 121 -0.50 -15.89 0.99
N ASN A 122 -0.47 -15.30 2.18
CA ASN A 122 0.22 -15.89 3.33
C ASN A 122 -0.35 -17.26 3.69
N ARG A 123 -1.68 -17.42 3.69
CA ARG A 123 -2.32 -18.74 3.89
C ARG A 123 -1.88 -19.78 2.85
N ARG A 124 -1.71 -19.37 1.59
CA ARG A 124 -1.24 -20.27 0.52
C ARG A 124 0.22 -20.66 0.71
N ILE A 125 1.06 -19.72 1.18
CA ILE A 125 2.46 -19.99 1.50
C ILE A 125 2.55 -20.96 2.67
N GLU A 126 1.86 -20.71 3.77
CA GLU A 126 1.82 -21.61 4.94
C GLU A 126 1.37 -23.04 4.54
N ALA A 127 0.35 -23.14 3.67
CA ALA A 127 -0.12 -24.43 3.16
C ALA A 127 0.90 -25.13 2.23
N LEU A 128 1.79 -24.40 1.58
CA LEU A 128 2.87 -24.96 0.76
C LEU A 128 4.07 -25.36 1.62
N GLU A 129 4.45 -24.54 2.59
CA GLU A 129 5.55 -24.78 3.53
C GLU A 129 5.25 -25.94 4.48
N ALA A 130 3.98 -26.17 4.82
CA ALA A 130 3.57 -27.32 5.61
C ALA A 130 3.65 -28.65 4.83
N ARG A 131 3.86 -28.63 3.50
CA ARG A 131 3.99 -29.86 2.72
C ARG A 131 5.35 -30.50 3.02
N PRO A 132 5.42 -31.84 3.16
CA PRO A 132 6.68 -32.55 3.24
C PRO A 132 7.56 -32.22 2.02
N VAL A 133 8.67 -31.53 2.26
CA VAL A 133 9.67 -31.28 1.21
C VAL A 133 10.55 -32.51 1.14
N PHE A 134 10.74 -33.00 -0.09
CA PHE A 134 11.67 -34.08 -0.37
C PHE A 134 13.11 -33.55 -0.21
N GLU A 135 13.87 -34.14 0.69
CA GLU A 135 15.27 -33.79 0.97
C GLU A 135 16.17 -35.00 0.74
N ASP A 136 17.23 -34.86 -0.06
CA ASP A 136 18.20 -35.94 -0.26
C ASP A 136 19.19 -35.97 0.92
N ALA A 137 19.04 -36.96 1.78
CA ALA A 137 19.84 -37.14 2.98
C ALA A 137 21.10 -38.00 2.76
N GLY A 138 21.37 -38.41 1.51
CA GLY A 138 22.59 -39.11 1.12
C GLY A 138 22.55 -40.62 1.39
N VAL A 139 23.68 -41.20 1.81
CA VAL A 139 23.76 -42.63 2.14
C VAL A 139 23.20 -42.88 3.55
N TRP A 140 22.41 -43.94 3.70
CA TRP A 140 21.88 -44.33 5.00
C TRP A 140 23.01 -44.69 5.99
N ALA A 141 22.89 -44.22 7.22
CA ALA A 141 23.80 -44.50 8.33
C ALA A 141 23.02 -45.02 9.55
N GLN A 142 23.58 -46.00 10.25
CA GLN A 142 22.90 -46.70 11.35
C GLN A 142 22.68 -45.82 12.59
N ASP A 143 23.54 -44.85 12.82
CA ASP A 143 23.51 -43.94 13.97
C ASP A 143 22.60 -42.71 13.76
N ARG A 144 21.97 -42.60 12.58
CA ARG A 144 21.17 -41.43 12.19
C ARG A 144 19.69 -41.77 12.03
N GLY A 145 18.82 -40.92 12.61
CA GLY A 145 17.40 -40.88 12.29
C GLY A 145 17.09 -39.93 11.14
N TYR A 146 16.09 -40.26 10.34
CA TYR A 146 15.68 -39.47 9.16
C TYR A 146 14.23 -39.01 9.32
N LYS A 147 13.93 -37.78 8.89
CA LYS A 147 12.57 -37.23 8.96
C LYS A 147 11.71 -37.75 7.82
N HIS A 148 10.39 -37.68 7.99
CA HIS A 148 9.43 -37.92 6.92
C HIS A 148 9.80 -37.12 5.65
N GLY A 149 9.83 -37.79 4.49
CA GLY A 149 10.19 -37.18 3.22
C GLY A 149 11.69 -37.21 2.88
N HIS A 150 12.57 -37.53 3.83
CA HIS A 150 13.99 -37.74 3.55
C HIS A 150 14.19 -38.93 2.60
N GLY A 151 14.94 -38.71 1.55
CA GLY A 151 15.40 -39.75 0.66
C GLY A 151 16.82 -40.19 1.00
N VAL A 152 17.06 -41.51 1.00
CA VAL A 152 18.35 -42.11 1.33
C VAL A 152 18.71 -43.21 0.34
N THR A 153 20.02 -43.39 0.13
CA THR A 153 20.57 -44.51 -0.63
C THR A 153 21.03 -45.62 0.31
N HIS A 154 20.67 -46.87 0.01
CA HIS A 154 21.15 -48.04 0.74
C HIS A 154 21.22 -49.25 -0.20
N GLY A 155 22.35 -49.95 -0.23
CA GLY A 155 22.54 -51.15 -1.06
C GLY A 155 22.35 -50.91 -2.57
N GLY A 156 22.61 -49.70 -3.06
CA GLY A 156 22.42 -49.29 -4.46
C GLY A 156 20.97 -48.94 -4.84
N SER A 157 20.05 -48.90 -3.87
CA SER A 157 18.64 -48.52 -4.09
C SER A 157 18.33 -47.21 -3.37
N TYR A 158 17.31 -46.49 -3.85
CA TYR A 158 16.83 -45.24 -3.25
C TYR A 158 15.52 -45.47 -2.51
N PHE A 159 15.45 -44.97 -1.29
CA PHE A 159 14.32 -45.14 -0.37
C PHE A 159 13.86 -43.78 0.15
N ILE A 160 12.57 -43.66 0.46
CA ILE A 160 11.97 -42.44 1.02
C ILE A 160 11.33 -42.78 2.36
N ALA A 161 11.74 -42.08 3.41
CA ALA A 161 11.14 -42.19 4.74
C ALA A 161 9.67 -41.76 4.69
N GLN A 162 8.75 -42.66 5.03
CA GLN A 162 7.30 -42.39 5.08
C GLN A 162 6.84 -41.89 6.45
N ARG A 163 7.74 -41.84 7.43
CA ARG A 163 7.56 -41.28 8.77
C ARG A 163 8.91 -40.85 9.30
N ASP A 164 8.94 -40.18 10.44
CA ASP A 164 10.19 -40.01 11.18
C ASP A 164 10.70 -41.39 11.61
N THR A 165 11.99 -41.61 11.36
CA THR A 165 12.70 -42.86 11.60
C THR A 165 13.72 -42.70 12.72
N GLN A 166 13.91 -43.77 13.49
CA GLN A 166 14.86 -43.84 14.58
C GLN A 166 16.22 -44.34 14.10
N PRO A 167 17.32 -44.02 14.81
CA PRO A 167 18.61 -44.67 14.58
C PRO A 167 18.47 -46.19 14.59
N GLY A 168 19.10 -46.87 13.63
CA GLY A 168 19.05 -48.31 13.46
C GLY A 168 17.92 -48.83 12.58
N GLU A 169 16.90 -48.02 12.28
CA GLU A 169 15.85 -48.40 11.32
C GLU A 169 16.42 -48.42 9.90
N LYS A 170 16.55 -49.62 9.32
CA LYS A 170 17.32 -49.85 8.10
C LYS A 170 16.42 -49.93 6.85
N PRO A 171 16.72 -49.18 5.77
CA PRO A 171 15.96 -49.24 4.53
C PRO A 171 16.00 -50.62 3.89
N GLY A 172 14.82 -51.17 3.61
CA GLY A 172 14.64 -52.49 3.00
C GLY A 172 14.19 -53.58 3.97
N ASP A 173 14.25 -53.33 5.28
CA ASP A 173 13.68 -54.22 6.29
C ASP A 173 12.17 -53.99 6.43
N ALA A 174 11.45 -55.03 6.85
CA ALA A 174 10.03 -54.92 7.18
C ALA A 174 9.83 -53.88 8.30
N ASP A 175 8.79 -53.05 8.18
CA ASP A 175 8.40 -52.01 9.15
C ASP A 175 9.43 -50.90 9.44
N SER A 176 10.52 -50.82 8.66
CA SER A 176 11.56 -49.80 8.75
C SER A 176 11.08 -48.35 8.52
N GLY A 177 9.84 -48.18 8.05
CA GLY A 177 9.29 -46.85 7.70
C GLY A 177 9.79 -46.30 6.37
N PHE A 178 10.65 -47.02 5.64
CA PHE A 178 11.15 -46.63 4.33
C PHE A 178 10.34 -47.27 3.19
N ARG A 179 9.96 -46.46 2.21
CA ARG A 179 9.37 -46.93 0.95
C ARG A 179 10.43 -46.96 -0.14
N LEU A 180 10.60 -48.09 -0.83
CA LEU A 180 11.48 -48.19 -1.98
C LEU A 180 10.96 -47.28 -3.12
N ALA A 181 11.79 -46.36 -3.57
CA ALA A 181 11.49 -45.45 -4.68
C ALA A 181 12.20 -45.86 -5.96
N VAL A 182 13.47 -46.25 -5.87
CA VAL A 182 14.26 -46.73 -7.01
C VAL A 182 14.98 -48.01 -6.60
N LYS A 183 14.72 -49.10 -7.33
CA LYS A 183 15.43 -50.36 -7.13
C LYS A 183 16.75 -50.33 -7.89
N ARG A 184 17.81 -50.85 -7.26
CA ARG A 184 19.10 -51.05 -7.92
C ARG A 184 18.95 -51.86 -9.22
N GLY A 185 19.69 -51.48 -10.24
CA GLY A 185 19.82 -52.26 -11.48
C GLY A 185 20.50 -53.61 -11.23
N ARG A 186 20.38 -54.52 -12.21
CA ARG A 186 20.98 -55.87 -12.16
C ARG A 186 22.50 -55.82 -11.89
N ASP A 187 23.17 -54.84 -12.49
CA ASP A 187 24.63 -54.70 -12.47
C ASP A 187 25.12 -53.60 -11.52
N ALA A 188 24.34 -53.26 -10.49
CA ALA A 188 24.72 -52.25 -9.49
C ALA A 188 26.04 -52.64 -8.81
N ARG A 189 27.14 -52.05 -9.28
CA ARG A 189 28.51 -52.19 -8.79
C ARG A 189 29.05 -50.82 -8.42
#